data_AF-A0A7X8V6X5-F1
#
_entry.id   AF-A0A7X8V6X5-F1
#
_cell.length_a   1.000
_cell.length_b   1.000
_cell.length_c   1.000
_cell.angle_alpha   90.00
_cell.angle_beta   90.00
_cell.angle_gamma   90.00
#
_symmetry.space_group_name_H-M   'P 1'
#
loop_
_entity.id
_entity.type
_entity.pdbx_description
1 polymer ?
#
loop_
_entity_poly.entity_id
_entity_poly.type
_entity_poly.pdbx_seq_one_letter_code
_entity_poly.pdbx_strand_id
1 'polypeptide(L)'
;MAEVYLLLGSNLGDRKANLKRALAMLDTALGPRKKQSGMLDNKALGFEGPDFLNCVARYRTRRRPNTILRICKEIEYKMGRRETPEFAPDGRRIFHNRIIDIDILLYCPAATPKQSIHVDSPELTLPHPQIESRSFVKPLLKEVL
;
A
#
# COMPACT_ATOMS: atom_id res chain seq x y z
N MET A 1 18.00 9.95 0.89
CA MET A 1 16.97 9.48 -0.08
C MET A 1 16.73 8.00 0.19
N ALA A 2 15.56 7.48 -0.16
CA ALA A 2 15.20 6.08 -0.01
C ALA A 2 14.33 5.63 -1.19
N GLU A 3 14.33 4.33 -1.46
CA GLU A 3 13.30 3.68 -2.25
C GLU A 3 12.16 3.24 -1.34
N VAL A 4 10.93 3.46 -1.78
CA VAL A 4 9.73 3.00 -1.09
C VAL A 4 8.84 2.23 -2.05
N TYR A 5 8.31 1.12 -1.55
CA TYR A 5 7.48 0.19 -2.30
C TYR A 5 6.08 0.22 -1.70
N LEU A 6 5.13 0.70 -2.48
CA LEU A 6 3.75 0.89 -2.03
C LEU A 6 2.86 -0.13 -2.73
N LEU A 7 2.12 -0.91 -1.95
CA LEU A 7 1.03 -1.74 -2.44
C LEU A 7 -0.23 -0.88 -2.49
N LEU A 8 -0.95 -0.93 -3.61
CA LEU A 8 -2.25 -0.30 -3.76
C LEU A 8 -3.30 -1.36 -4.07
N GLY A 9 -4.49 -1.22 -3.47
CA GLY A 9 -5.63 -2.12 -3.68
C GLY A 9 -6.96 -1.38 -3.76
N SER A 10 -7.85 -1.79 -4.66
CA SER A 10 -9.22 -1.25 -4.77
C SER A 10 -10.22 -2.35 -5.08
N ASN A 11 -11.38 -2.36 -4.40
CA ASN A 11 -12.46 -3.31 -4.70
C ASN A 11 -13.86 -2.70 -4.84
N LEU A 12 -13.96 -1.37 -4.85
CA LEU A 12 -15.23 -0.64 -5.09
C LEU A 12 -15.18 0.16 -6.39
N GLY A 13 -16.31 0.20 -7.10
CA GLY A 13 -16.49 1.00 -8.31
C GLY A 13 -15.50 0.64 -9.43
N ASP A 14 -15.03 1.65 -10.17
CA ASP A 14 -13.97 1.46 -11.18
C ASP A 14 -12.60 1.33 -10.51
N ARG A 15 -12.27 0.08 -10.14
CA ARG A 15 -11.03 -0.30 -9.46
C ARG A 15 -9.78 0.18 -10.22
N LYS A 16 -9.80 0.11 -11.55
CA LYS A 16 -8.65 0.52 -12.40
C LYS A 16 -8.49 2.03 -12.41
N ALA A 17 -9.58 2.79 -12.54
CA ALA A 17 -9.55 4.24 -12.44
C ALA A 17 -9.11 4.70 -11.04
N ASN A 18 -9.58 4.03 -9.98
CA ASN A 18 -9.16 4.30 -8.61
C ASN A 18 -7.65 4.12 -8.43
N LEU A 19 -7.08 2.98 -8.84
CA LEU A 19 -5.64 2.75 -8.78
C LEU A 19 -4.86 3.83 -9.54
N LYS A 20 -5.28 4.16 -10.77
CA LYS A 20 -4.63 5.22 -11.58
C LYS A 20 -4.67 6.58 -10.89
N ARG A 21 -5.81 6.95 -10.30
CA ARG A 21 -5.99 8.20 -9.57
C ARG A 21 -5.08 8.26 -8.34
N ALA A 22 -5.04 7.19 -7.55
CA ALA A 22 -4.17 7.09 -6.38
C ALA A 22 -2.68 7.21 -6.74
N LEU A 23 -2.26 6.53 -7.81
CA LEU A 23 -0.90 6.61 -8.34
C LEU A 23 -0.53 8.05 -8.79
N ALA A 24 -1.44 8.76 -9.45
CA ALA A 24 -1.21 10.16 -9.84
C ALA A 24 -1.08 11.09 -8.61
N MET A 25 -1.88 10.85 -7.57
CA MET A 25 -1.77 11.60 -6.31
C MET A 25 -0.44 11.31 -5.59
N LEU A 26 0.01 10.04 -5.61
CA LEU A 26 1.31 9.65 -5.08
C LEU A 26 2.48 10.26 -5.87
N ASP A 27 2.40 10.29 -7.21
CA ASP A 27 3.41 10.95 -8.05
C ASP A 27 3.58 12.43 -7.65
N THR A 28 2.46 13.10 -7.39
CA THR A 28 2.47 14.51 -6.97
C THR A 28 3.11 14.68 -5.59
N ALA A 29 2.84 13.77 -4.66
CA ALA A 29 3.28 13.88 -3.26
C ALA A 29 4.72 13.38 -3.02
N LEU A 30 5.15 12.35 -3.74
CA LEU A 30 6.43 11.66 -3.56
C LEU A 30 7.44 11.92 -4.69
N GLY A 31 7.00 12.48 -5.80
CA GLY A 31 7.72 12.54 -7.07
C GLY A 31 7.35 11.38 -8.00
N PRO A 32 7.76 11.41 -9.28
CA PRO A 32 7.34 10.44 -10.27
C PRO A 32 7.76 9.01 -9.88
N ARG A 33 6.81 8.07 -9.93
CA ARG A 33 7.12 6.65 -9.74
C ARG A 33 8.22 6.19 -10.70
N LYS A 34 9.10 5.31 -10.19
CA LYS A 34 10.20 4.72 -10.95
C LYS A 34 9.78 3.45 -11.68
N LYS A 35 8.84 2.70 -11.11
CA LYS A 35 8.30 1.47 -11.68
C LYS A 35 6.94 1.18 -11.09
N GLN A 36 6.13 0.44 -11.83
CA GLN A 36 4.83 -0.07 -11.41
C GLN A 36 4.72 -1.51 -11.94
N SER A 37 4.19 -2.41 -11.13
CA SER A 37 3.85 -3.76 -11.58
C SER A 37 2.64 -3.75 -12.52
N GLY A 38 2.33 -4.92 -13.07
CA GLY A 38 0.99 -5.21 -13.56
C GLY A 38 -0.09 -5.01 -12.48
N MET A 39 -1.34 -5.03 -12.92
CA MET A 39 -2.48 -5.07 -12.01
C MET A 39 -2.99 -6.51 -11.93
N LEU A 40 -3.24 -7.00 -10.72
CA LEU A 40 -3.65 -8.37 -10.46
C LEU A 40 -4.95 -8.40 -9.67
N ASP A 41 -5.92 -9.17 -10.15
CA ASP A 41 -7.15 -9.48 -9.43
C ASP A 41 -6.89 -10.56 -8.37
N ASN A 42 -7.40 -10.37 -7.16
CA ASN A 42 -7.43 -11.40 -6.13
C ASN A 42 -8.67 -11.27 -5.23
N LYS A 43 -9.07 -12.41 -4.66
CA LYS A 43 -10.17 -12.48 -3.69
C LYS A 43 -9.91 -11.56 -2.50
N ALA A 44 -10.98 -10.99 -1.94
CA ALA A 44 -10.93 -10.34 -0.65
C ALA A 44 -10.43 -11.32 0.42
N LEU A 45 -9.53 -10.86 1.29
CA LEU A 45 -8.95 -11.68 2.36
C LEU A 45 -9.43 -11.15 3.72
N GLY A 46 -9.93 -12.05 4.57
CA GLY A 46 -10.40 -11.73 5.92
C GLY A 46 -11.84 -11.24 6.02
N PHE A 47 -12.58 -11.15 4.91
CA PHE A 47 -14.01 -10.83 4.87
C PHE A 47 -14.62 -11.24 3.52
N GLU A 48 -15.95 -11.34 3.45
CA GLU A 48 -16.67 -11.54 2.19
C GLU A 48 -16.90 -10.21 1.47
N GLY A 49 -16.47 -10.15 0.20
CA GLY A 49 -16.62 -8.94 -0.61
C GLY A 49 -16.11 -9.14 -2.04
N PRO A 50 -16.26 -8.11 -2.91
CA PRO A 50 -15.75 -8.16 -4.28
C PRO A 50 -14.23 -8.31 -4.32
N ASP A 51 -13.75 -8.88 -5.42
CA ASP A 51 -12.33 -9.05 -5.68
C ASP A 51 -11.61 -7.68 -5.70
N PHE A 52 -10.40 -7.66 -5.14
CA PHE A 52 -9.52 -6.51 -5.23
C PHE A 52 -8.72 -6.55 -6.52
N LEU A 53 -8.49 -5.37 -7.10
CA LEU A 53 -7.43 -5.15 -8.07
C LEU A 53 -6.24 -4.54 -7.33
N ASN A 54 -5.06 -5.16 -7.42
CA ASN A 54 -3.85 -4.74 -6.72
C ASN A 54 -2.69 -4.44 -7.67
N CYS A 55 -1.84 -3.48 -7.30
CA CYS A 55 -0.56 -3.25 -7.96
C CYS A 55 0.47 -2.72 -6.96
N VAL A 56 1.76 -2.89 -7.24
CA VAL A 56 2.86 -2.30 -6.46
C VAL A 56 3.52 -1.21 -7.28
N ALA A 57 3.86 -0.08 -6.63
CA ALA A 57 4.62 1.01 -7.23
C ALA A 57 5.87 1.34 -6.42
N ARG A 58 6.99 1.58 -7.12
CA ARG A 58 8.26 1.98 -6.54
C ARG A 58 8.49 3.47 -6.73
N TYR A 59 8.83 4.17 -5.64
CA TYR A 59 9.20 5.58 -5.65
C TYR A 59 10.58 5.79 -5.06
N ARG A 60 11.23 6.88 -5.47
CA ARG A 60 12.45 7.38 -4.83
C ARG A 60 12.15 8.70 -4.14
N THR A 61 12.25 8.76 -2.81
CA THR A 61 11.81 9.91 -2.03
C THR A 61 12.81 10.32 -0.96
N ARG A 62 12.66 11.55 -0.43
CA ARG A 62 13.36 12.05 0.75
C ARG A 62 12.47 12.04 2.01
N ARG A 63 11.19 11.69 1.85
CA ARG A 63 10.22 11.62 2.95
C ARG A 63 10.55 10.44 3.87
N ARG A 64 10.38 10.64 5.18
CA ARG A 64 10.51 9.58 6.19
C ARG A 64 9.30 8.64 6.16
N PRO A 65 9.41 7.38 6.64
CA PRO A 65 8.32 6.41 6.63
C PRO A 65 6.99 6.95 7.18
N ASN A 66 7.00 7.58 8.36
CA ASN A 66 5.78 8.13 8.97
C ASN A 66 5.16 9.27 8.14
N THR A 67 5.98 10.06 7.44
CA THR A 67 5.47 11.07 6.51
C THR A 67 4.81 10.43 5.29
N ILE A 68 5.37 9.34 4.78
CA ILE A 68 4.79 8.58 3.67
C ILE A 68 3.48 7.94 4.12
N LEU A 69 3.43 7.36 5.33
CA LEU A 69 2.22 6.79 5.90
C LEU A 69 1.10 7.83 5.96
N ARG A 70 1.39 9.04 6.47
CA ARG A 70 0.43 10.13 6.50
C ARG A 70 -0.06 10.53 5.11
N ILE A 71 0.84 10.63 4.13
CA ILE A 71 0.47 10.89 2.73
C ILE A 71 -0.48 9.80 2.20
N CYS A 72 -0.18 8.52 2.44
CA CYS A 72 -1.03 7.41 2.02
C CYS A 72 -2.43 7.54 2.63
N LYS A 73 -2.52 7.79 3.95
CA LYS A 73 -3.81 7.98 4.65
C LYS A 73 -4.58 9.20 4.17
N GLU A 74 -3.92 10.31 3.89
CA GLU A 74 -4.55 11.49 3.30
C GLU A 74 -5.12 11.22 1.90
N ILE A 75 -4.42 10.43 1.07
CA ILE A 75 -4.90 10.04 -0.27
C ILE A 75 -6.11 9.12 -0.14
N GLU A 76 -6.05 8.11 0.73
CA GLU A 76 -7.19 7.23 1.03
C GLU A 76 -8.43 8.03 1.44
N TYR A 77 -8.25 8.98 2.38
CA TYR A 77 -9.31 9.85 2.86
C TYR A 77 -9.90 10.72 1.75
N LYS A 78 -9.05 11.39 0.95
CA LYS A 78 -9.47 12.25 -0.18
C LYS A 78 -10.21 11.46 -1.26
N MET A 79 -9.91 10.18 -1.42
CA MET A 79 -10.58 9.32 -2.38
C MET A 79 -11.90 8.74 -1.85
N GLY A 80 -12.20 8.87 -0.56
CA GLY A 80 -13.48 8.48 0.03
C GLY A 80 -13.40 7.38 1.08
N ARG A 81 -12.21 6.86 1.41
CA ARG A 81 -12.06 5.92 2.53
C ARG A 81 -12.03 6.71 3.85
N ARG A 82 -13.20 6.90 4.44
CA ARG A 82 -13.39 7.65 5.69
C ARG A 82 -13.53 6.78 6.94
N GLU A 83 -13.60 5.47 6.75
CA GLU A 83 -13.78 4.50 7.83
C GLU A 83 -12.53 4.44 8.71
N THR A 84 -12.74 4.56 10.02
CA THR A 84 -11.72 4.23 11.03
C THR A 84 -11.54 2.71 11.10
N PRO A 85 -10.34 2.21 11.44
CA PRO A 85 -10.15 0.78 11.70
C PRO A 85 -11.16 0.28 12.75
N GLU A 86 -11.86 -0.80 12.43
CA GLU A 86 -12.80 -1.47 13.34
C GLU A 86 -12.18 -2.79 13.82
N PHE A 87 -12.48 -3.15 15.07
CA PHE A 87 -11.98 -4.35 15.72
C PHE A 87 -13.15 -5.12 16.36
N ALA A 88 -13.15 -6.44 16.22
CA ALA A 88 -14.12 -7.29 16.92
C ALA A 88 -13.75 -7.40 18.42
N PRO A 89 -14.66 -7.92 19.27
CA PRO A 89 -14.41 -8.03 20.72
C PRO A 89 -13.15 -8.83 21.10
N ASP A 90 -12.71 -9.75 20.23
CA ASP A 90 -11.51 -10.56 20.39
C ASP A 90 -10.21 -9.84 19.93
N GLY A 91 -10.32 -8.57 19.53
CA GLY A 91 -9.20 -7.75 19.06
C GLY A 91 -8.80 -7.95 17.60
N ARG A 92 -9.48 -8.83 16.84
CA ARG A 92 -9.18 -8.99 15.41
C ARG A 92 -9.68 -7.79 14.61
N ARG A 93 -8.89 -7.34 13.64
CA ARG A 93 -9.29 -6.28 12.72
C ARG A 93 -10.43 -6.75 11.82
N ILE A 94 -11.48 -5.94 11.71
CA ILE A 94 -12.56 -6.14 10.76
C ILE A 94 -12.17 -5.45 9.44
N PHE A 95 -12.34 -6.18 8.34
CA PHE A 95 -12.00 -5.71 7.01
C PHE A 95 -13.25 -5.33 6.24
N HIS A 96 -13.13 -4.24 5.47
CA HIS A 96 -14.22 -3.63 4.74
C HIS A 96 -13.83 -3.42 3.28
N ASN A 97 -14.85 -3.28 2.44
CA ASN A 97 -14.69 -2.80 1.08
C ASN A 97 -14.13 -1.39 1.08
N ARG A 98 -13.26 -1.07 0.12
CA ARG A 98 -12.57 0.21 0.08
C ARG A 98 -12.31 0.67 -1.35
N ILE A 99 -12.51 1.96 -1.55
CA ILE A 99 -12.24 2.63 -2.82
C ILE A 99 -10.75 2.61 -3.16
N ILE A 100 -9.89 2.71 -2.14
CA ILE A 100 -8.45 2.55 -2.26
C ILE A 100 -7.83 2.20 -0.90
N ASP A 101 -6.75 1.43 -0.94
CA ASP A 101 -5.89 1.07 0.18
C ASP A 101 -4.45 1.16 -0.26
N ILE A 102 -3.60 1.75 0.57
CA ILE A 102 -2.21 2.03 0.26
C ILE A 102 -1.35 1.60 1.46
N ASP A 103 -0.65 0.49 1.30
CA ASP A 103 0.25 -0.07 2.30
C ASP A 103 1.71 0.17 1.92
N ILE A 104 2.55 0.50 2.90
CA ILE A 104 4.01 0.56 2.71
C ILE A 104 4.56 -0.85 2.89
N LEU A 105 5.10 -1.46 1.83
CA LEU A 105 5.72 -2.78 1.90
C LEU A 105 7.15 -2.71 2.45
N LEU A 106 7.97 -1.87 1.82
CA LEU A 106 9.40 -1.76 2.09
C LEU A 106 9.85 -0.30 2.04
N TYR A 107 10.85 0.04 2.85
CA TYR A 107 11.55 1.32 2.82
C TYR A 107 13.06 1.08 2.87
N CYS A 108 13.75 1.28 1.75
CA CYS A 108 15.17 0.97 1.58
C CYS A 108 15.99 2.28 1.45
N PRO A 109 16.73 2.72 2.48
CA PRO A 109 17.60 3.89 2.40
C PRO A 109 18.65 3.74 1.30
N ALA A 110 19.06 4.85 0.69
CA ALA A 110 20.10 4.83 -0.34
C ALA A 110 21.46 4.30 0.15
N ALA A 111 21.73 4.36 1.46
CA ALA A 111 22.91 3.75 2.08
C ALA A 111 22.84 2.21 2.11
N THR A 112 21.62 1.65 2.10
CA THR A 112 21.36 0.21 2.17
C THR A 112 20.25 -0.18 1.16
N PRO A 113 20.47 0.00 -0.15
CA PRO A 113 19.41 -0.04 -1.15
C PRO A 113 18.75 -1.42 -1.31
N LYS A 114 19.43 -2.49 -0.86
CA LYS A 114 18.92 -3.87 -0.88
C LYS A 114 18.25 -4.30 0.43
N GLN A 115 18.21 -3.43 1.44
CA GLN A 115 17.70 -3.76 2.76
C GLN A 115 16.67 -2.72 3.21
N SER A 116 15.45 -3.19 3.46
CA SER A 116 14.45 -2.37 4.12
C SER A 116 14.87 -2.12 5.56
N ILE A 117 14.63 -0.91 6.06
CA ILE A 117 14.72 -0.67 7.50
C ILE A 117 13.65 -1.49 8.23
N HIS A 118 13.93 -1.76 9.50
CA HIS A 118 12.93 -2.21 10.45
C HIS A 118 12.28 -1.03 11.14
N VAL A 119 10.96 -1.03 11.18
CA VAL A 119 10.15 -0.13 12.02
C VAL A 119 9.22 -1.03 12.80
N ASP A 120 9.16 -0.84 14.11
CA ASP A 120 8.21 -1.53 14.97
C ASP A 120 7.57 -0.49 15.88
N SER A 121 6.36 -0.09 15.49
CA SER A 121 5.58 0.95 16.18
C SER A 121 4.10 0.62 16.04
N PRO A 122 3.24 1.13 16.94
CA PRO A 122 1.79 0.90 16.83
C PRO A 122 1.17 1.37 15.51
N GLU A 123 1.77 2.39 14.86
CA GLU A 123 1.24 2.96 13.62
C GLU A 123 1.83 2.32 12.34
N LEU A 124 3.05 1.77 12.43
CA LEU A 124 3.79 1.29 11.28
C LEU A 124 4.74 0.16 11.65
N THR A 125 4.63 -0.94 10.92
CA THR A 125 5.58 -2.06 10.96
C THR A 125 6.23 -2.23 9.59
N LEU A 126 7.55 -2.23 9.53
CA LEU A 126 8.33 -2.45 8.30
C LEU A 126 9.42 -3.50 8.54
N PRO A 127 9.73 -4.37 7.56
CA PRO A 127 8.93 -4.68 6.36
C PRO A 127 7.48 -5.04 6.69
N HIS A 128 6.55 -4.82 5.76
CA HIS A 128 5.15 -5.11 6.02
C HIS A 128 4.97 -6.60 6.37
N PRO A 129 4.36 -6.93 7.52
CA PRO A 129 4.36 -8.30 8.05
C PRO A 129 3.61 -9.30 7.15
N GLN A 130 2.71 -8.81 6.31
CA GLN A 130 1.89 -9.65 5.43
C GLN A 130 2.44 -9.81 4.01
N ILE A 131 3.70 -9.42 3.74
CA ILE A 131 4.35 -9.70 2.44
C ILE A 131 4.38 -11.21 2.16
N GLU A 132 4.65 -12.01 3.19
CA GLU A 132 4.77 -13.46 3.09
C GLU A 132 3.40 -14.16 3.03
N SER A 133 2.43 -13.67 3.80
CA SER A 133 1.12 -14.31 3.93
C SER A 133 0.13 -13.98 2.82
N ARG A 134 0.32 -12.87 2.09
CA ARG A 134 -0.52 -12.49 0.94
C ARG A 134 0.16 -12.93 -0.36
N SER A 135 -0.31 -14.04 -0.92
CA SER A 135 0.28 -14.69 -2.11
C SER A 135 0.45 -13.77 -3.33
N PHE A 136 -0.41 -12.77 -3.50
CA PHE A 136 -0.35 -11.82 -4.61
C PHE A 136 0.75 -10.74 -4.44
N VAL A 137 1.26 -10.52 -3.23
CA VAL A 137 2.20 -9.41 -2.95
C VAL A 137 3.58 -9.71 -3.53
N LYS A 138 4.13 -10.91 -3.33
CA LYS A 138 5.47 -11.27 -3.82
C LYS A 138 5.62 -11.17 -5.34
N PRO A 139 4.71 -11.72 -6.17
CA PRO A 139 4.80 -11.57 -7.63
C PRO A 139 4.84 -10.12 -8.06
N LEU A 140 3.93 -9.28 -7.55
CA LEU A 140 3.86 -7.86 -7.88
C LEU A 140 5.09 -7.09 -7.41
N LEU A 141 5.59 -7.39 -6.20
CA LEU A 141 6.79 -6.77 -5.65
C LEU A 141 8.02 -7.11 -6.49
N LYS A 142 8.17 -8.37 -6.92
CA LYS A 142 9.28 -8.82 -7.76
C LYS A 142 9.35 -8.08 -9.10
N GLU A 143 8.21 -7.69 -9.66
CA GLU A 143 8.16 -6.90 -10.89
C GLU A 143 8.74 -5.49 -10.72
N VAL A 144 8.80 -4.94 -9.50
CA VAL A 144 9.23 -3.55 -9.27
C VAL A 144 10.55 -3.39 -8.50
N LEU A 145 11.11 -4.48 -7.97
CA LEU A 145 12.48 -4.52 -7.46
C LEU A 145 13.48 -4.11 -8.55
#